data_AF-A0A8X8B2X7-F1
#
_entry.id   AF-A0A8X8B2X7-F1
#
_cell.length_a   1.000
_cell.length_b   1.000
_cell.length_c   1.000
_cell.angle_alpha   90.00
_cell.angle_beta   90.00
_cell.angle_gamma   90.00
#
_symmetry.space_group_name_H-M   'P 1'
#
loop_
_entity.id
_entity.type
_entity.pdbx_description
1 polymer ?
#
loop_
_entity_poly.entity_id
_entity_poly.type
_entity_poly.pdbx_seq_one_letter_code
_entity_poly.pdbx_strand_id
1 'polypeptide(L)'
;MSIKFSHEIDNNPESEDAGTIKVTATIFGDDDSLTFTTLSLAKDFMDDGNDECKSKEDLNYFLLEAGINDDLIYDALTKLIMYVDEVTCPASSKHSPGCALKVRLDLVPDSLDDDDDEDSQC
;
A
#
# COMPACT_ATOMS: atom_id res chain seq x y z
N MET A 1 13.61 -7.40 -7.28
CA MET A 1 12.57 -7.43 -6.24
C MET A 1 11.35 -6.80 -6.85
N SER A 2 10.24 -7.52 -6.82
CA SER A 2 8.96 -7.10 -7.38
C SER A 2 8.10 -6.41 -6.32
N ILE A 3 7.33 -5.43 -6.77
CA ILE A 3 6.39 -4.67 -5.95
C ILE A 3 4.98 -5.14 -6.30
N LYS A 4 4.30 -5.78 -5.36
CA LYS A 4 2.92 -6.28 -5.53
C LYS A 4 1.97 -5.48 -4.63
N PHE A 5 0.79 -5.19 -5.17
CA PHE A 5 -0.27 -4.50 -4.44
C PHE A 5 -1.55 -5.32 -4.41
N SER A 6 -2.22 -5.30 -3.26
CA SER A 6 -3.59 -5.79 -3.14
C SER A 6 -4.39 -4.88 -2.21
N HIS A 7 -5.72 -4.92 -2.31
CA HIS A 7 -6.57 -4.12 -1.43
C HIS A 7 -7.84 -4.86 -1.01
N GLU A 8 -8.40 -4.39 0.08
CA GLU A 8 -9.73 -4.73 0.58
C GLU A 8 -10.46 -3.43 0.92
N ILE A 9 -11.70 -3.29 0.44
CA ILE A 9 -12.58 -2.17 0.78
C ILE A 9 -13.53 -2.63 1.88
N ASP A 10 -13.40 -2.07 3.06
CA ASP A 10 -14.37 -2.25 4.13
C ASP A 10 -15.53 -1.26 3.93
N ASN A 11 -16.69 -1.80 3.59
CA ASN A 11 -17.90 -1.02 3.34
C ASN A 11 -18.69 -0.71 4.61
N ASN A 12 -18.33 -1.33 5.74
CA ASN A 12 -18.96 -1.09 7.04
C ASN A 12 -17.88 -1.01 8.13
N PRO A 13 -16.93 -0.06 8.01
CA PRO A 13 -15.85 0.07 8.98
C PRO A 13 -16.38 0.55 10.33
N GLU A 14 -15.58 0.35 11.38
CA GLU A 14 -15.82 1.02 12.65
C GLU A 14 -15.78 2.54 12.45
N SER A 15 -16.47 3.30 13.31
CA SER A 15 -16.61 4.76 13.11
C SER A 15 -15.26 5.50 13.11
N GLU A 16 -14.24 4.93 13.75
CA GLU A 16 -12.87 5.47 13.77
C GLU A 16 -12.07 5.18 12.49
N ASP A 17 -12.42 4.11 11.77
CA ASP A 17 -11.73 3.68 10.55
C ASP A 17 -12.37 4.25 9.27
N ALA A 18 -13.57 4.81 9.36
CA ALA A 18 -14.27 5.37 8.20
C ALA A 18 -13.46 6.49 7.52
N GLY A 19 -13.18 6.31 6.22
CA GLY A 19 -12.39 7.26 5.42
C GLY A 19 -10.87 7.17 5.64
N THR A 20 -10.40 6.10 6.29
CA THR A 20 -8.97 5.84 6.50
C THR A 20 -8.38 4.90 5.44
N ILE A 21 -7.06 4.96 5.31
CA ILE A 21 -6.25 3.99 4.59
C ILE A 21 -5.32 3.32 5.59
N LYS A 22 -5.41 2.00 5.68
CA LYS A 22 -4.46 1.15 6.38
C LYS A 22 -3.51 0.55 5.36
N VAL A 23 -2.23 0.85 5.45
CA VAL A 23 -1.19 0.25 4.61
C VAL A 23 -0.43 -0.78 5.44
N THR A 24 -0.42 -2.02 4.99
CA THR A 24 0.45 -3.09 5.52
C THR A 24 1.54 -3.37 4.50
N ALA A 25 2.79 -3.09 4.85
CA ALA A 25 3.94 -3.38 4.01
C ALA A 25 4.63 -4.65 4.50
N THR A 26 4.89 -5.59 3.61
CA THR A 26 5.63 -6.82 3.90
C THR A 26 6.83 -6.95 2.97
N ILE A 27 8.01 -7.11 3.55
CA ILE A 27 9.26 -7.40 2.83
C ILE A 27 9.52 -8.89 3.02
N PHE A 28 9.50 -9.65 1.93
CA PHE A 28 9.80 -11.07 1.95
C PHE A 28 11.31 -11.26 1.84
N GLY A 29 11.86 -12.13 2.69
CA GLY A 29 13.21 -12.66 2.58
C GLY A 29 13.17 -14.17 2.39
N ASP A 30 14.32 -14.76 2.11
CA ASP A 30 14.43 -16.21 1.89
C ASP A 30 14.07 -17.02 3.16
N ASP A 31 14.35 -16.49 4.36
CA ASP A 31 14.10 -17.16 5.64
C ASP A 31 13.04 -16.47 6.52
N ASP A 32 12.92 -15.13 6.47
CA ASP A 32 12.03 -14.34 7.32
C ASP A 32 11.39 -13.18 6.54
N SER A 33 10.18 -12.78 6.96
CA SER A 33 9.48 -11.60 6.42
C SER A 33 9.39 -10.48 7.45
N LEU A 34 9.66 -9.24 7.04
CA LEU A 34 9.41 -8.05 7.87
C LEU A 34 8.06 -7.46 7.52
N THR A 35 7.25 -7.12 8.53
CA THR A 35 5.93 -6.51 8.30
C THR A 35 5.80 -5.22 9.11
N PHE A 36 5.27 -4.20 8.46
CA PHE A 36 4.93 -2.91 9.04
C PHE A 36 3.49 -2.56 8.71
N THR A 37 2.79 -1.87 9.60
CA THR A 37 1.43 -1.40 9.35
C THR A 37 1.26 0.01 9.86
N THR A 38 0.68 0.86 9.03
CA THR A 38 0.36 2.25 9.35
C THR A 38 -1.07 2.58 8.94
N LEU A 39 -1.64 3.62 9.55
CA LEU A 39 -3.01 4.07 9.36
C LEU A 39 -3.03 5.59 9.24
N SER A 40 -3.68 6.11 8.21
CA SER A 40 -3.90 7.55 8.02
C SER A 40 -5.25 7.85 7.38
N LEU A 41 -5.67 9.11 7.39
CA LEU A 41 -6.82 9.53 6.59
C LEU A 41 -6.48 9.47 5.11
N ALA A 42 -7.43 9.02 4.28
CA ALA A 42 -7.22 8.88 2.83
C ALA A 42 -6.77 10.19 2.17
N LYS A 43 -7.40 11.30 2.56
CA LYS A 43 -7.02 12.64 2.09
C LYS A 43 -5.57 13.01 2.44
N ASP A 44 -5.12 12.69 3.65
CA ASP A 44 -3.78 13.08 4.13
C ASP A 44 -2.72 12.16 3.51
N PHE A 45 -3.08 10.93 3.15
CA PHE A 45 -2.23 10.01 2.40
C PHE A 45 -2.16 10.36 0.91
N MET A 46 -3.22 10.90 0.31
CA MET A 46 -3.24 11.22 -1.13
C MET A 46 -2.76 12.64 -1.45
N ASP A 47 -2.68 13.52 -0.45
CA ASP A 47 -2.17 14.87 -0.64
C ASP A 47 -0.65 14.84 -0.91
N ASP A 48 -0.29 15.09 -2.17
CA ASP A 48 1.10 15.16 -2.67
C ASP A 48 1.79 16.47 -2.24
N GLY A 49 1.03 17.47 -1.77
CA GLY A 49 1.57 18.68 -1.15
C GLY A 49 1.80 18.56 0.36
N ASN A 50 1.39 17.44 0.95
CA ASN A 50 1.52 17.15 2.38
C ASN A 50 2.68 16.19 2.63
N ASP A 51 3.90 16.71 2.53
CA ASP A 51 5.14 16.01 2.92
C ASP A 51 5.12 15.56 4.40
N GLU A 52 4.17 16.04 5.21
CA GLU A 52 4.02 15.72 6.64
C GLU A 52 3.12 14.51 6.92
N CYS A 53 2.71 13.74 5.90
CA CYS A 53 1.97 12.51 6.14
C CYS A 53 2.84 11.50 6.89
N LYS A 54 2.75 11.49 8.22
CA LYS A 54 3.57 10.66 9.09
C LYS A 54 3.53 9.18 8.72
N SER A 55 2.40 8.67 8.23
CA SER A 55 2.29 7.29 7.76
C SER A 55 3.18 6.98 6.55
N LYS A 56 3.34 7.94 5.62
CA LYS A 56 4.28 7.80 4.50
C LYS A 56 5.72 7.87 4.99
N GLU A 57 6.01 8.81 5.89
CA GLU A 57 7.34 8.98 6.48
C GLU A 57 7.77 7.73 7.26
N ASP A 58 6.91 7.20 8.13
CA ASP A 58 7.16 5.98 8.90
C ASP A 58 7.34 4.77 7.96
N LEU A 59 6.55 4.67 6.89
CA LEU A 59 6.72 3.63 5.87
C LEU A 59 8.06 3.75 5.14
N ASN A 60 8.46 4.97 4.75
CA ASN A 60 9.75 5.23 4.12
C ASN A 60 10.91 4.83 5.04
N TYR A 61 10.87 5.21 6.32
CA TYR A 61 11.87 4.81 7.30
C TYR A 61 11.92 3.30 7.50
N PHE A 62 10.76 2.62 7.59
CA PHE A 62 10.72 1.17 7.70
C PHE A 62 11.43 0.47 6.52
N LEU A 63 11.16 0.91 5.29
CA LEU A 63 11.79 0.35 4.10
C LEU A 63 13.31 0.62 4.08
N LEU A 64 13.72 1.82 4.51
CA LEU A 64 15.12 2.20 4.58
C LEU A 64 15.89 1.42 5.66
N GLU A 65 15.30 1.24 6.85
CA GLU A 65 15.87 0.41 7.92
C GLU A 65 15.98 -1.06 7.53
N ALA A 66 15.08 -1.56 6.69
CA ALA A 66 15.14 -2.89 6.11
C ALA A 66 16.20 -3.04 5.01
N GLY A 67 16.92 -1.97 4.66
CA GLY A 67 18.02 -1.99 3.69
C GLY A 67 17.56 -1.98 2.23
N ILE A 68 16.32 -1.58 1.96
CA ILE A 68 15.83 -1.40 0.59
C ILE A 68 16.51 -0.17 -0.04
N ASN A 69 16.90 -0.28 -1.32
CA ASN A 69 17.53 0.83 -2.03
C ASN A 69 16.55 2.00 -2.22
N ASP A 70 17.03 3.23 -2.04
CA ASP A 70 16.27 4.48 -2.21
C ASP A 70 15.48 4.55 -3.52
N ASP A 71 16.06 4.10 -4.65
CA ASP A 71 15.36 4.07 -5.95
C ASP A 71 14.12 3.17 -5.92
N LEU A 72 14.22 2.01 -5.25
CA LEU A 72 13.12 1.05 -5.14
C LEU A 72 12.08 1.52 -4.12
N ILE A 73 12.52 2.20 -3.05
CA ILE A 73 11.62 2.86 -2.08
C ILE A 73 10.79 3.93 -2.80
N TYR A 74 11.46 4.80 -3.57
CA TYR A 74 10.79 5.84 -4.35
C TYR A 74 9.77 5.26 -5.34
N ASP A 75 10.14 4.21 -6.06
CA ASP A 75 9.25 3.52 -6.99
C ASP A 75 8.05 2.87 -6.27
N ALA A 76 8.29 2.18 -5.15
CA ALA A 76 7.23 1.54 -4.35
C ALA A 76 6.23 2.56 -3.77
N LEU A 77 6.72 3.67 -3.21
CA LEU A 77 5.87 4.72 -2.66
C LEU A 77 5.07 5.43 -3.76
N THR A 78 5.71 5.72 -4.90
CA THR A 78 5.04 6.34 -6.06
C THR A 78 3.92 5.44 -6.58
N LYS A 79 4.22 4.16 -6.80
CA LYS A 79 3.22 3.19 -7.27
C LYS A 79 2.10 2.96 -6.25
N LEU A 80 2.40 2.98 -4.95
CA LEU A 80 1.39 2.88 -3.89
C LEU A 80 0.39 4.04 -3.96
N ILE A 81 0.87 5.28 -4.15
CA ILE A 81 0.00 6.46 -4.30
C ILE A 81 -0.88 6.30 -5.54
N MET A 82 -0.29 5.93 -6.68
CA MET A 82 -1.06 5.71 -7.92
C MET A 82 -2.12 4.61 -7.77
N TYR A 83 -1.77 3.51 -7.10
CA TYR A 83 -2.68 2.40 -6.85
C TYR A 83 -3.87 2.82 -5.96
N VAL A 84 -3.59 3.58 -4.90
CA VAL A 84 -4.65 4.13 -4.04
C VAL A 84 -5.54 5.10 -4.80
N ASP A 85 -4.97 5.98 -5.64
CA ASP A 85 -5.76 6.90 -6.49
C ASP A 85 -6.72 6.13 -7.39
N GLU A 86 -6.23 5.09 -8.05
CA GLU A 86 -7.03 4.24 -8.95
C GLU A 86 -8.17 3.53 -8.20
N VAL A 87 -7.88 2.94 -7.04
CA VAL A 87 -8.88 2.22 -6.24
C VAL A 87 -9.94 3.16 -5.66
N THR A 88 -9.52 4.35 -5.21
CA THR A 88 -10.42 5.35 -4.62
C THR A 88 -11.11 6.24 -5.64
N CYS A 89 -10.76 6.11 -6.93
CA CYS A 89 -11.33 6.90 -8.02
C CYS A 89 -12.87 6.77 -8.06
N PRO A 90 -13.63 7.88 -8.02
CA PRO A 90 -15.10 7.85 -8.03
C PRO A 90 -15.71 7.15 -9.26
N ALA A 91 -14.95 7.06 -10.36
CA ALA A 91 -15.38 6.38 -11.58
C ALA A 91 -15.45 4.85 -11.43
N SER A 92 -14.81 4.27 -10.41
CA SER A 92 -14.76 2.81 -10.19
C SER A 92 -16.00 2.25 -9.48
N SER A 93 -16.90 3.11 -8.96
CA SER A 93 -18.16 2.79 -8.25
C SER A 93 -18.08 1.90 -7.00
N LYS A 94 -16.89 1.37 -6.67
CA LYS A 94 -16.69 0.40 -5.57
C LYS A 94 -16.23 1.02 -4.25
N HIS A 95 -15.71 2.24 -4.28
CA HIS A 95 -15.23 2.94 -3.09
C HIS A 95 -16.13 4.15 -2.78
N SER A 96 -16.69 4.19 -1.57
CA SER A 96 -17.45 5.34 -1.07
C SER A 96 -16.62 6.11 -0.02
N PRO A 97 -16.83 7.43 0.15
CA PRO A 97 -16.06 8.24 1.10
C PRO A 97 -16.13 7.79 2.59
N GLY A 98 -17.10 6.96 2.95
CA GLY A 98 -17.24 6.38 4.29
C GLY A 98 -16.62 4.98 4.45
N CYS A 99 -16.05 4.42 3.40
CA CYS A 99 -15.36 3.13 3.44
C CYS A 99 -13.97 3.29 4.09
N ALA A 100 -13.43 2.19 4.63
CA ALA A 100 -12.02 2.11 4.96
C ALA A 100 -11.31 1.29 3.88
N LEU A 101 -10.11 1.71 3.49
CA LEU A 101 -9.29 1.01 2.52
C LEU A 101 -8.12 0.33 3.23
N LYS A 102 -7.99 -0.98 3.05
CA LYS A 102 -6.81 -1.74 3.49
C LYS A 102 -5.98 -2.05 2.26
N VAL A 103 -4.73 -1.63 2.23
CA VAL A 103 -3.80 -1.87 1.13
C VAL A 103 -2.64 -2.70 1.65
N ARG A 104 -2.25 -3.72 0.89
CA ARG A 104 -1.00 -4.45 1.10
C ARG A 104 0.02 -4.03 0.04
N LEU A 105 1.23 -3.75 0.51
CA LEU A 105 2.42 -3.51 -0.30
C LEU A 105 3.40 -4.65 -0.01
N ASP A 106 3.61 -5.54 -0.97
CA ASP A 106 4.50 -6.68 -0.82
C ASP A 106 5.74 -6.48 -1.68
N LEU A 107 6.92 -6.54 -1.05
CA LEU A 107 8.23 -6.46 -1.67
C LEU A 107 8.83 -7.87 -1.71
N VAL A 108 8.78 -8.49 -2.89
CA VAL A 108 9.12 -9.92 -3.09
C VAL A 108 10.46 -10.04 -3.84
N PRO A 109 11.46 -10.77 -3.31
CA PRO A 109 12.70 -11.05 -4.04
C PRO A 109 12.41 -11.76 -5.36
N ASP A 110 13.20 -11.48 -6.41
CA ASP A 110 12.99 -12.12 -7.73
C ASP A 110 13.19 -13.65 -7.66
N SER A 111 13.89 -14.15 -6.63
CA SER A 111 14.05 -15.59 -6.35
C SER A 111 12.79 -16.26 -5.83
N LEU A 112 11.85 -15.49 -5.26
CA LEU A 112 10.58 -15.94 -4.67
C LEU A 112 9.39 -15.48 -5.50
N ASP A 113 9.64 -14.77 -6.60
CA ASP A 113 8.62 -14.31 -7.52
C ASP A 113 8.24 -15.47 -8.46
N ASP A 114 7.51 -16.44 -7.91
CA ASP A 114 6.80 -17.41 -8.73
C ASP A 114 5.64 -16.65 -9.38
N ASP A 115 5.81 -16.24 -10.65
CA ASP A 115 4.76 -15.68 -11.49
C ASP A 115 3.60 -16.70 -11.63
N ASP A 116 2.70 -16.75 -10.64
CA ASP A 116 1.31 -17.18 -10.87
C ASP A 116 0.54 -15.99 -11.48
N ASP A 117 0.96 -15.60 -12.68
CA ASP A 117 0.10 -14.93 -13.66
C ASP A 117 -0.94 -15.97 -14.15
N GLU A 118 -1.84 -16.40 -13.27
CA GLU A 118 -3.09 -17.02 -13.69
C GLU A 118 -4.00 -15.90 -14.17
N ASP A 119 -3.83 -15.59 -15.46
CA ASP A 119 -4.78 -14.93 -16.36
C ASP A 119 -6.22 -15.36 -16.04
N SER A 120 -6.89 -14.67 -15.12
CA SER A 120 -8.35 -14.68 -15.04
C SER A 120 -8.89 -13.82 -16.18
N GLN A 121 -8.88 -14.41 -17.38
CA GLN A 121 -9.64 -13.91 -18.52
C GLN A 121 -11.12 -13.81 -18.16
N CYS A 122 -11.72 -12.68 -18.54
CA CYS A 122 -13.12 -12.32 -18.39
C CYS A 122 -14.10 -13.34 -19.03
#